data_AF-A0A9E3K8J7-F1
#
_entry.id   AF-A0A9E3K8J7-F1
#
_cell.length_a   1.000
_cell.length_b   1.000
_cell.length_c   1.000
_cell.angle_alpha   90.00
_cell.angle_beta   90.00
_cell.angle_gamma   90.00
#
_symmetry.space_group_name_H-M   'P 1'
#
loop_
_entity.id
_entity.type
_entity.pdbx_description
1 polymer ?
#
loop_
_entity_poly.entity_id
_entity_poly.type
_entity_poly.pdbx_seq_one_letter_code
_entity_poly.pdbx_strand_id
1 'polypeptide(L)'
;MGLEIDRVRELSDGFFQTGSNCWRIDRATRIAVIVDAADYFRIARDAMLRAREQIILVGWDVDPRILLDPEDGDEDSPNCLAEFIPWLARERPDLRINLLIWNMGFIKLLARGLSVFTLARWRMSRHVSIRFDSSHPIGATHHQKILVIDDSIALCGGIDMTSDRWDTPEHRDQDPRRKLPGGKPYMPWHDTASMIQGDAAASLG
;
A
#
# COMPACT_ATOMS: atom_id res chain seq x y z
N MET A 1 5.15 -17.75 27.67
CA MET A 1 4.40 -16.79 26.83
C MET A 1 4.07 -15.48 27.58
N GLY A 2 3.70 -15.49 28.87
CA GLY A 2 3.49 -14.24 29.64
C GLY A 2 4.76 -13.41 29.90
N LEU A 3 5.88 -14.07 30.23
CA LEU A 3 7.17 -13.41 30.53
C LEU A 3 7.78 -12.61 29.37
N GLU A 4 7.41 -12.91 28.13
CA GLU A 4 7.94 -12.25 26.94
C GLU A 4 7.15 -10.99 26.59
N ILE A 5 5.84 -11.00 26.86
CA ILE A 5 4.95 -9.84 26.70
C ILE A 5 5.26 -8.77 27.77
N ASP A 6 5.50 -9.19 29.01
CA ASP A 6 5.83 -8.27 30.11
C ASP A 6 7.20 -7.61 29.89
N ARG A 7 8.18 -8.34 29.34
CA ARG A 7 9.50 -7.81 28.99
C ARG A 7 9.45 -6.82 27.81
N VAL A 8 8.57 -7.04 26.81
CA VAL A 8 8.35 -6.08 25.71
C VAL A 8 7.69 -4.80 26.24
N ARG A 9 6.74 -4.91 27.18
CA ARG A 9 6.12 -3.76 27.84
C ARG A 9 7.13 -2.91 28.62
N GLU A 10 7.98 -3.54 29.44
CA GLU A 10 9.05 -2.84 30.16
C GLU A 10 10.04 -2.13 29.23
N LEU A 11 10.37 -2.71 28.07
CA LEU A 11 11.22 -2.06 27.06
C LEU A 11 10.52 -0.89 26.37
N SER A 12 9.20 -0.96 26.16
CA SER A 12 8.44 0.12 25.53
C SER A 12 8.12 1.28 26.47
N ASP A 13 7.98 1.04 27.78
CA ASP A 13 7.55 2.03 28.79
C ASP A 13 8.54 3.19 29.02
N GLY A 14 9.73 3.14 28.41
CA GLY A 14 10.66 4.26 28.33
C GLY A 14 11.00 4.75 26.92
N PHE A 15 10.82 3.90 25.90
CA PHE A 15 11.27 4.19 24.54
C PHE A 15 10.25 5.02 23.75
N PHE A 16 8.96 4.66 23.82
CA PHE A 16 7.90 5.40 23.14
C PHE A 16 7.15 6.29 24.13
N GLN A 17 7.29 7.60 23.93
CA GLN A 17 6.65 8.65 24.70
C GLN A 17 5.62 9.34 23.82
N THR A 18 4.35 9.03 24.06
CA THR A 18 3.22 9.61 23.31
C THR A 18 3.27 11.14 23.36
N GLY A 19 3.16 11.80 22.20
CA GLY A 19 3.24 13.26 22.06
C GLY A 19 4.67 13.82 21.94
N SER A 20 5.70 12.99 22.12
CA SER A 20 7.11 13.39 21.97
C SER A 20 7.76 12.69 20.76
N ASN A 21 7.87 11.37 20.79
CA ASN A 21 8.49 10.57 19.71
C ASN A 21 7.57 9.46 19.18
N CYS A 22 6.33 9.42 19.68
CA CYS A 22 5.30 8.48 19.30
C CYS A 22 3.98 9.24 19.20
N TRP A 23 3.20 8.99 18.16
CA TRP A 23 1.88 9.61 18.04
C TRP A 23 0.86 8.96 19.00
N ARG A 24 0.85 7.62 19.07
CA ARG A 24 -0.03 6.84 19.92
C ARG A 24 0.51 5.41 20.08
N ILE A 25 0.13 4.76 21.18
CA ILE A 25 0.38 3.34 21.45
C ILE A 25 -0.98 2.65 21.57
N ASP A 26 -1.30 1.77 20.62
CA ASP A 26 -2.53 0.97 20.62
C ASP A 26 -2.23 -0.52 20.48
N ARG A 27 -3.21 -1.33 20.86
CA ARG A 27 -3.08 -2.79 20.82
C ARG A 27 -3.51 -3.33 19.46
N ALA A 28 -2.62 -4.05 18.81
CA ALA A 28 -2.99 -4.97 17.74
C ALA A 28 -3.63 -6.23 18.33
N THR A 29 -4.75 -6.66 17.80
CA THR A 29 -5.35 -7.97 18.12
C THR A 29 -4.65 -9.10 17.36
N ARG A 30 -4.17 -8.82 16.16
CA ARG A 30 -3.32 -9.69 15.34
C ARG A 30 -2.30 -8.86 14.58
N ILE A 31 -1.14 -9.46 14.37
CA ILE A 31 -0.08 -8.95 13.50
C ILE A 31 0.48 -10.10 12.69
N ALA A 32 0.75 -9.86 11.42
CA ALA A 32 1.49 -10.75 10.54
C ALA A 32 2.57 -9.96 9.80
N VAL A 33 3.72 -10.58 9.59
CA VAL A 33 4.77 -10.03 8.73
C VAL A 33 4.59 -10.63 7.34
N ILE A 34 4.66 -9.77 6.34
CA ILE A 34 4.62 -10.09 4.93
C ILE A 34 6.03 -9.87 4.39
N VAL A 35 6.58 -10.90 3.73
CA VAL A 35 7.91 -10.87 3.14
C VAL A 35 7.75 -10.75 1.64
N ASP A 36 8.39 -9.72 1.07
CA ASP A 36 8.39 -9.36 -0.34
C ASP A 36 7.02 -8.97 -0.92
N ALA A 37 7.08 -8.37 -2.11
CA ALA A 37 5.96 -7.66 -2.68
C ALA A 37 4.93 -8.58 -3.38
N ALA A 38 5.30 -9.81 -3.75
CA ALA A 38 4.35 -10.75 -4.36
C ALA A 38 3.18 -11.06 -3.43
N ASP A 39 3.47 -11.49 -2.20
CA ASP A 39 2.42 -11.74 -1.21
C ASP A 39 1.75 -10.43 -0.76
N TYR A 40 2.52 -9.34 -0.62
CA TYR A 40 1.94 -8.05 -0.24
C TYR A 40 0.88 -7.55 -1.23
N PHE A 41 1.15 -7.58 -2.55
CA PHE A 41 0.17 -7.12 -3.53
C PHE A 41 -1.06 -8.03 -3.60
N ARG A 42 -0.89 -9.34 -3.50
CA ARG A 42 -2.00 -10.30 -3.45
C ARG A 42 -2.87 -10.10 -2.20
N ILE A 43 -2.25 -10.01 -1.02
CA ILE A 43 -2.97 -9.76 0.24
C ILE A 43 -3.68 -8.39 0.20
N ALA A 44 -3.01 -7.35 -0.31
CA ALA A 44 -3.60 -6.04 -0.45
C ALA A 44 -4.81 -6.06 -1.40
N ARG A 45 -4.71 -6.75 -2.54
CA ARG A 45 -5.83 -6.94 -3.49
C ARG A 45 -7.00 -7.64 -2.80
N ASP A 46 -6.76 -8.76 -2.13
CA ASP A 46 -7.79 -9.52 -1.42
C ASP A 46 -8.47 -8.70 -0.32
N ALA A 47 -7.71 -7.85 0.39
CA ALA A 47 -8.24 -6.97 1.41
C ALA A 47 -9.11 -5.85 0.79
N MET A 48 -8.66 -5.21 -0.29
CA MET A 48 -9.43 -4.21 -1.02
C MET A 48 -10.72 -4.79 -1.61
N LEU A 49 -10.68 -6.02 -2.14
CA LEU A 49 -11.85 -6.75 -2.60
C LEU A 49 -12.87 -7.05 -1.49
N ARG A 50 -12.49 -6.98 -0.22
CA ARG A 50 -13.39 -7.19 0.93
C ARG A 50 -13.91 -5.89 1.55
N ALA A 51 -13.29 -4.75 1.23
CA ALA A 51 -13.59 -3.44 1.80
C ALA A 51 -15.04 -3.00 1.57
N ARG A 52 -15.70 -2.47 2.60
CA ARG A 52 -17.13 -2.10 2.56
C ARG A 52 -17.37 -0.61 2.70
N GLU A 53 -16.52 0.08 3.46
CA GLU A 53 -16.74 1.46 3.89
C GLU A 53 -15.65 2.38 3.37
N GLN A 54 -14.38 2.03 3.62
CA GLN A 54 -13.26 2.83 3.14
C GLN A 54 -11.97 2.08 2.86
N ILE A 55 -11.23 2.62 1.90
CA ILE A 55 -9.84 2.31 1.61
C ILE A 55 -9.05 3.61 1.71
N ILE A 56 -7.99 3.61 2.50
CA ILE A 56 -7.00 4.69 2.56
C ILE A 56 -5.66 4.14 2.08
N LEU A 57 -5.11 4.71 1.02
CA LEU A 57 -3.80 4.38 0.49
C LEU A 57 -2.87 5.58 0.59
N VAL A 58 -1.82 5.47 1.39
CA VAL A 58 -0.74 6.45 1.50
C VAL A 58 0.51 5.83 0.90
N GLY A 59 1.13 6.50 -0.07
CA GLY A 59 2.32 6.00 -0.73
C GLY A 59 3.28 7.11 -1.14
N TRP A 60 4.57 6.86 -0.94
CA TRP A 60 5.63 7.75 -1.44
C TRP A 60 5.64 7.76 -2.97
N ASP A 61 5.33 6.62 -3.57
CA ASP A 61 5.24 6.43 -5.01
C ASP A 61 4.14 5.42 -5.35
N VAL A 62 3.39 5.69 -6.40
CA VAL A 62 2.35 4.80 -6.91
C VAL A 62 2.46 4.74 -8.42
N ASP A 63 2.57 3.54 -8.98
CA ASP A 63 2.50 3.32 -10.42
C ASP A 63 1.23 2.52 -10.74
N PRO A 64 0.15 3.18 -11.19
CA PRO A 64 -1.10 2.51 -11.56
C PRO A 64 -0.95 1.44 -12.64
N ARG A 65 0.16 1.36 -13.36
CA ARG A 65 0.32 0.40 -14.47
C ARG A 65 0.84 -0.96 -14.00
N ILE A 66 1.14 -1.12 -12.71
CA ILE A 66 1.55 -2.42 -12.19
C ILE A 66 0.39 -3.43 -12.23
N LEU A 67 0.76 -4.69 -12.35
CA LEU A 67 -0.12 -5.82 -12.05
C LEU A 67 -0.04 -6.09 -10.55
N LEU A 68 -1.19 -6.36 -9.92
CA LEU A 68 -1.25 -6.74 -8.51
C LEU A 68 -0.80 -8.19 -8.32
N ASP A 69 -1.04 -9.05 -9.30
CA ASP A 69 -0.54 -10.42 -9.31
C ASP A 69 -0.14 -10.83 -10.75
N PRO A 70 1.15 -10.90 -11.11
CA PRO A 70 1.56 -11.32 -12.45
C PRO A 70 1.31 -12.81 -12.73
N GLU A 71 0.95 -13.61 -11.73
CA GLU A 71 0.59 -15.02 -11.88
C GLU A 71 -0.91 -15.23 -12.02
N ASP A 72 -1.70 -14.30 -11.49
CA ASP A 72 -3.16 -14.37 -11.49
C ASP A 72 -3.78 -13.38 -12.48
N GLY A 73 -4.60 -13.93 -13.38
CA GLY A 73 -5.38 -13.20 -14.37
C GLY A 73 -6.87 -13.33 -14.11
N ASP A 74 -7.27 -13.39 -12.84
CA ASP A 74 -8.66 -13.50 -12.38
C ASP A 74 -9.63 -12.75 -13.30
N GLU A 75 -10.51 -13.51 -13.97
CA GLU A 75 -11.41 -12.98 -15.00
C GLU A 75 -12.46 -12.04 -14.41
N ASP A 76 -12.78 -12.19 -13.12
CA ASP A 76 -13.88 -11.50 -12.46
C ASP A 76 -13.51 -10.07 -12.01
N SER A 77 -12.21 -9.74 -11.90
CA SER A 77 -11.80 -8.37 -11.57
C SER A 77 -10.44 -7.96 -12.15
N PRO A 78 -10.26 -6.67 -12.53
CA PRO A 78 -9.03 -6.24 -13.18
C PRO A 78 -7.78 -6.44 -12.33
N ASN A 79 -6.72 -6.96 -12.92
CA ASN A 79 -5.44 -7.16 -12.25
C ASN A 79 -4.54 -5.91 -12.27
N CYS A 80 -4.66 -5.08 -13.30
CA CYS A 80 -3.93 -3.81 -13.40
C CYS A 80 -4.49 -2.80 -12.38
N LEU A 81 -3.63 -2.21 -11.55
CA LEU A 81 -4.06 -1.27 -10.49
C LEU A 81 -4.90 -0.11 -11.06
N ALA A 82 -4.51 0.42 -12.22
CA ALA A 82 -5.18 1.47 -12.96
C ALA A 82 -6.65 1.14 -13.25
N GLU A 83 -6.96 -0.13 -13.50
CA GLU A 83 -8.30 -0.62 -13.82
C GLU A 83 -9.05 -1.09 -12.59
N PHE A 84 -8.33 -1.70 -11.65
CA PHE A 84 -8.87 -2.24 -10.42
C PHE A 84 -9.56 -1.17 -9.57
N ILE A 85 -8.90 -0.02 -9.31
CA ILE A 85 -9.47 1.01 -8.42
C ILE A 85 -10.80 1.59 -8.93
N PRO A 86 -10.90 2.07 -10.20
CA PRO A 86 -12.18 2.51 -10.75
C PRO A 86 -13.22 1.40 -10.90
N TRP A 87 -12.80 0.16 -11.13
CA TRP A 87 -13.70 -0.97 -11.17
C TRP A 87 -14.31 -1.22 -9.78
N LEU A 88 -13.48 -1.29 -8.74
CA LEU A 88 -13.91 -1.52 -7.37
C LEU A 88 -14.88 -0.43 -6.89
N ALA A 89 -14.60 0.85 -7.19
CA ALA A 89 -15.48 1.97 -6.87
C ALA A 89 -16.84 1.92 -7.59
N ARG A 90 -16.92 1.27 -8.76
CA ARG A 90 -18.18 1.04 -9.47
C ARG A 90 -18.97 -0.14 -8.91
N GLU A 91 -18.28 -1.24 -8.59
CA GLU A 91 -18.88 -2.43 -7.98
C GLU A 91 -19.37 -2.16 -6.56
N ARG A 92 -18.77 -1.19 -5.86
CA ARG A 92 -19.13 -0.81 -4.48
C ARG A 92 -19.43 0.69 -4.39
N PRO A 93 -20.65 1.12 -4.76
CA PRO A 93 -21.01 2.54 -4.78
C PRO A 93 -20.89 3.25 -3.43
N ASP A 94 -20.97 2.52 -2.31
CA ASP A 94 -20.84 3.07 -0.96
C ASP A 94 -19.39 3.12 -0.44
N LEU A 95 -18.46 2.47 -1.13
CA LEU A 95 -17.04 2.40 -0.75
C LEU A 95 -16.31 3.69 -1.11
N ARG A 96 -15.61 4.27 -0.14
CA ARG A 96 -14.76 5.45 -0.35
C ARG A 96 -13.31 5.03 -0.52
N ILE A 97 -12.67 5.48 -1.59
CA ILE A 97 -11.25 5.19 -1.85
C ILE A 97 -10.47 6.50 -1.81
N ASN A 98 -9.61 6.66 -0.82
CA ASN A 98 -8.80 7.84 -0.59
C ASN A 98 -7.32 7.54 -0.83
N LEU A 99 -6.68 8.27 -1.73
CA LEU A 99 -5.28 8.09 -2.09
C LEU A 99 -4.50 9.37 -1.77
N LEU A 100 -3.43 9.23 -0.99
CA LEU A 100 -2.46 10.28 -0.70
C LEU A 100 -1.10 9.92 -1.28
N ILE A 101 -0.68 10.67 -2.30
CA ILE A 101 0.56 10.39 -3.05
C ILE A 101 1.50 11.58 -2.92
N TRP A 102 2.81 11.35 -2.83
CA TRP A 102 3.78 12.44 -2.73
C TRP A 102 3.86 13.19 -4.05
N ASN A 103 3.88 14.52 -4.01
CA ASN A 103 3.83 15.36 -5.22
C ASN A 103 4.95 15.05 -6.23
N MET A 104 6.16 14.74 -5.77
CA MET A 104 7.25 14.35 -6.66
C MET A 104 7.14 12.89 -7.12
N GLY A 105 6.48 12.01 -6.35
CA GLY A 105 6.05 10.69 -6.82
C GLY A 105 5.10 10.82 -8.01
N PHE A 106 4.18 11.78 -7.95
CA PHE A 106 3.29 12.10 -9.07
C PHE A 106 4.04 12.65 -10.31
N ILE A 107 5.06 13.50 -10.13
CA ILE A 107 5.90 13.96 -11.25
C ILE A 107 6.63 12.79 -11.91
N LYS A 108 7.19 11.88 -11.11
CA LYS A 108 7.81 10.64 -11.62
C LYS A 108 6.81 9.80 -12.43
N LEU A 109 5.56 9.75 -11.99
CA LEU A 109 4.51 9.00 -12.67
C LEU A 109 4.22 9.51 -14.08
N LEU A 110 4.19 10.83 -14.28
CA LEU A 110 4.08 11.44 -15.61
C LEU A 110 5.34 11.15 -16.45
N ALA A 111 6.54 11.27 -15.86
CA ALA A 111 7.79 10.97 -16.56
C ALA A 111 7.90 9.49 -16.98
N ARG A 112 7.27 8.58 -16.24
CA ARG A 112 7.15 7.16 -16.58
C ARG A 112 6.19 6.89 -17.75
N GLY A 113 5.48 7.90 -18.25
CA GLY A 113 4.54 7.75 -19.36
C GLY A 113 3.15 7.28 -18.94
N LEU A 114 2.71 7.59 -17.71
CA LEU A 114 1.31 7.39 -17.36
C LEU A 114 0.41 8.21 -18.28
N SER A 115 -0.60 7.54 -18.85
CA SER A 115 -1.64 8.22 -19.62
C SER A 115 -2.42 9.21 -18.76
N VAL A 116 -2.52 10.46 -19.24
CA VAL A 116 -3.39 11.49 -18.65
C VAL A 116 -4.85 11.01 -18.57
N PHE A 117 -5.27 10.13 -19.47
CA PHE A 117 -6.60 9.50 -19.44
C PHE A 117 -6.78 8.57 -18.24
N THR A 118 -5.76 7.81 -17.84
CA THR A 118 -5.83 6.95 -16.64
C THR A 118 -6.03 7.79 -15.38
N LEU A 119 -5.27 8.89 -15.27
CA LEU A 119 -5.41 9.82 -14.16
C LEU A 119 -6.77 10.50 -14.15
N ALA A 120 -7.23 10.97 -15.32
CA ALA A 120 -8.55 11.58 -15.47
C ALA A 120 -9.65 10.59 -15.08
N ARG A 121 -9.55 9.33 -15.49
CA ARG A 121 -10.51 8.28 -15.13
C ARG A 121 -10.59 8.08 -13.63
N TRP A 122 -9.46 8.04 -12.92
CA TRP A 122 -9.50 7.93 -11.46
C TRP A 122 -10.14 9.16 -10.81
N ARG A 123 -9.79 10.37 -11.26
CA ARG A 123 -10.39 11.61 -10.72
C ARG A 123 -11.89 11.75 -11.04
N MET A 124 -12.34 11.19 -12.15
CA MET A 124 -13.76 11.18 -12.55
C MET A 124 -14.54 10.02 -11.94
N SER A 125 -13.87 9.03 -11.33
CA SER A 125 -14.55 7.93 -10.66
C SER A 125 -15.21 8.44 -9.40
N ARG A 126 -16.52 8.20 -9.28
CA ARG A 126 -17.25 8.55 -8.06
C ARG A 126 -16.62 7.81 -6.88
N HIS A 127 -16.51 8.51 -5.75
CA HIS A 127 -15.96 7.99 -4.48
C HIS A 127 -14.46 7.67 -4.50
N VAL A 128 -13.72 8.05 -5.55
CA VAL A 128 -12.25 8.03 -5.56
C VAL A 128 -11.72 9.45 -5.35
N SER A 129 -10.99 9.67 -4.27
CA SER A 129 -10.35 10.94 -3.93
C SER A 129 -8.84 10.78 -4.01
N ILE A 130 -8.17 11.59 -4.84
CA ILE A 130 -6.70 11.62 -4.92
C ILE A 130 -6.20 12.98 -4.45
N ARG A 131 -5.32 12.96 -3.45
CA ARG A 131 -4.61 14.12 -2.94
C ARG A 131 -3.11 13.96 -3.18
N PHE A 132 -2.49 15.07 -3.55
CA PHE A 132 -1.05 15.16 -3.65
C PHE A 132 -0.55 15.97 -2.47
N ASP A 133 0.34 15.39 -1.69
CA ASP A 133 0.93 16.08 -0.56
C ASP A 133 2.19 16.84 -0.98
N SER A 134 2.17 18.15 -0.70
CA SER A 134 3.28 19.09 -0.88
C SER A 134 3.57 19.87 0.41
N SER A 135 3.09 19.38 1.56
CA SER A 135 3.24 20.06 2.86
C SER A 135 4.67 20.01 3.40
N HIS A 136 5.54 19.22 2.76
CA HIS A 136 6.92 18.98 3.19
C HIS A 136 7.89 20.02 2.59
N PRO A 137 8.91 20.45 3.36
CA PRO A 137 9.98 21.32 2.85
C PRO A 137 10.66 20.74 1.60
N ILE A 138 11.27 21.61 0.79
CA ILE A 138 12.03 21.19 -0.38
C ILE A 138 13.12 20.19 0.04
N GLY A 139 13.15 19.02 -0.60
CA GLY A 139 14.07 17.93 -0.28
C GLY A 139 13.56 16.91 0.73
N ALA A 140 12.42 17.16 1.39
CA ALA A 140 11.74 16.20 2.26
C ALA A 140 10.57 15.51 1.52
N THR A 141 10.19 14.33 2.02
CA THR A 141 9.15 13.49 1.43
C THR A 141 8.26 12.93 2.52
N HIS A 142 6.96 12.75 2.27
CA HIS A 142 6.20 11.74 3.01
C HIS A 142 6.62 10.37 2.46
N HIS A 143 7.18 9.53 3.31
CA HIS A 143 7.77 8.25 2.90
C HIS A 143 6.96 7.05 3.40
N GLN A 144 5.80 7.30 4.01
CA GLN A 144 4.89 6.28 4.52
C GLN A 144 4.32 5.45 3.38
N LYS A 145 4.23 4.13 3.59
CA LYS A 145 3.45 3.21 2.76
C LYS A 145 2.42 2.54 3.66
N ILE A 146 1.17 2.95 3.55
CA ILE A 146 0.07 2.51 4.41
C ILE A 146 -1.15 2.21 3.55
N LEU A 147 -1.78 1.06 3.78
CA LEU A 147 -3.09 0.71 3.25
C LEU A 147 -4.02 0.40 4.43
N VAL A 148 -5.06 1.19 4.65
CA VAL A 148 -6.09 0.92 5.67
C VAL A 148 -7.40 0.52 5.00
N ILE A 149 -8.03 -0.52 5.54
CA ILE A 149 -9.30 -1.08 5.07
C ILE A 149 -10.31 -1.04 6.23
N ASP A 150 -11.39 -0.28 6.04
CA ASP A 150 -12.53 -0.17 6.96
C ASP A 150 -12.13 0.07 8.44
N ASP A 151 -11.05 0.84 8.68
CA ASP A 151 -10.45 1.09 10.01
C ASP A 151 -10.20 -0.16 10.87
N SER A 152 -10.11 -1.32 10.22
CA SER A 152 -10.10 -2.62 10.91
C SER A 152 -8.85 -3.41 10.60
N ILE A 153 -8.29 -3.21 9.42
CA ILE A 153 -7.07 -3.82 8.92
C ILE A 153 -6.18 -2.73 8.34
N ALA A 154 -4.89 -2.78 8.67
CA ALA A 154 -3.88 -1.92 8.06
C ALA A 154 -2.69 -2.74 7.58
N LEU A 155 -2.19 -2.44 6.39
CA LEU A 155 -0.86 -2.84 5.95
C LEU A 155 0.08 -1.64 6.05
N CYS A 156 1.25 -1.83 6.64
CA CYS A 156 2.25 -0.79 6.84
C CYS A 156 3.66 -1.37 6.73
N GLY A 157 4.55 -0.74 5.96
CA GLY A 157 5.89 -1.27 5.73
C GLY A 157 6.71 -0.50 4.71
N GLY A 158 7.68 -1.18 4.09
CA GLY A 158 8.58 -0.61 3.06
C GLY A 158 8.02 -0.68 1.63
N ILE A 159 6.94 -1.43 1.41
CA ILE A 159 6.44 -1.76 0.08
C ILE A 159 5.42 -0.74 -0.44
N ASP A 160 5.82 0.07 -1.45
CA ASP A 160 4.92 0.92 -2.23
C ASP A 160 4.21 0.11 -3.33
N MET A 161 2.97 0.50 -3.69
CA MET A 161 2.29 -0.01 -4.89
C MET A 161 2.82 0.67 -6.16
N THR A 162 4.08 0.40 -6.46
CA THR A 162 4.80 0.97 -7.61
C THR A 162 5.58 -0.10 -8.38
N SER A 163 6.14 0.28 -9.54
CA SER A 163 6.94 -0.61 -10.36
C SER A 163 8.17 -1.13 -9.62
N ASP A 164 8.89 -2.11 -10.17
CA ASP A 164 10.20 -2.59 -9.67
C ASP A 164 10.23 -3.07 -8.20
N ARG A 165 9.06 -3.40 -7.63
CA ARG A 165 8.91 -3.89 -6.25
C ARG A 165 8.53 -5.36 -6.21
N TRP A 166 7.66 -5.81 -7.12
CA TRP A 166 7.21 -7.20 -7.15
C TRP A 166 8.40 -8.18 -7.20
N ASP A 167 8.47 -9.09 -6.24
CA ASP A 167 9.42 -10.20 -6.17
C ASP A 167 8.88 -11.26 -5.20
N THR A 168 9.45 -12.46 -5.27
CA THR A 168 9.18 -13.57 -4.34
C THR A 168 10.40 -13.85 -3.46
N PRO A 169 10.25 -14.53 -2.30
CA PRO A 169 11.38 -14.84 -1.41
C PRO A 169 12.52 -15.66 -2.04
N GLU A 170 12.28 -16.33 -3.16
CA GLU A 170 13.34 -17.04 -3.88
C GLU A 170 14.31 -16.11 -4.60
N HIS A 171 13.92 -14.85 -4.88
CA HIS A 171 14.73 -13.82 -5.52
C HIS A 171 15.52 -14.31 -6.77
N ARG A 172 14.93 -15.22 -7.56
CA ARG A 172 15.60 -15.87 -8.70
C ARG A 172 16.14 -14.82 -9.66
N ASP A 173 17.42 -14.80 -10.01
CA ASP A 173 18.05 -13.73 -10.80
C ASP A 173 17.31 -13.33 -12.09
N GLN A 174 16.79 -14.33 -12.83
CA GLN A 174 16.14 -14.14 -14.13
C GLN A 174 14.65 -14.51 -14.09
N ASP A 175 13.93 -14.04 -13.06
CA ASP A 175 12.50 -14.28 -12.97
C ASP A 175 11.73 -13.58 -14.11
N PRO A 176 11.03 -14.31 -14.98
CA PRO A 176 10.34 -13.73 -16.13
C PRO A 176 9.14 -12.84 -15.76
N ARG A 177 8.67 -12.92 -14.50
CA ARG A 177 7.56 -12.13 -13.96
C ARG A 177 8.02 -10.72 -13.54
N ARG A 178 9.30 -10.54 -13.18
CA ARG A 178 9.87 -9.23 -12.80
C ARG A 178 10.11 -8.34 -14.00
N LYS A 179 9.04 -7.67 -14.46
CA LYS A 179 9.08 -6.71 -15.56
C LYS A 179 8.40 -5.40 -15.18
N LEU A 180 9.02 -4.29 -15.56
CA LEU A 180 8.36 -2.99 -15.54
C LEU A 180 7.13 -3.01 -16.47
N PRO A 181 6.17 -2.09 -16.32
CA PRO A 181 5.03 -1.98 -17.25
C PRO A 181 5.42 -1.87 -18.74
N GLY A 182 6.64 -1.39 -19.05
CA GLY A 182 7.19 -1.37 -20.40
C GLY A 182 7.91 -2.65 -20.85
N GLY A 183 7.81 -3.74 -20.09
CA GLY A 183 8.41 -5.05 -20.39
C GLY A 183 9.89 -5.22 -20.03
N LYS A 184 10.60 -4.13 -19.68
CA LYS A 184 12.01 -4.20 -19.27
C LYS A 184 12.16 -4.97 -17.95
N PRO A 185 13.04 -5.98 -17.85
CA PRO A 185 13.29 -6.70 -16.61
C PRO A 185 13.99 -5.81 -15.57
N TYR A 186 13.83 -6.14 -14.29
CA TYR A 186 14.51 -5.48 -13.18
C TYR A 186 15.12 -6.49 -12.19
N MET A 187 16.08 -6.03 -11.39
CA MET A 187 16.83 -6.83 -10.41
C MET A 187 15.92 -7.35 -9.29
N PRO A 188 16.31 -8.41 -8.56
CA PRO A 188 15.61 -8.83 -7.36
C PRO A 188 15.44 -7.67 -6.37
N TRP A 189 14.33 -7.70 -5.63
CA TRP A 189 13.96 -6.68 -4.66
C TRP A 189 13.41 -7.34 -3.41
N HIS A 190 14.02 -7.03 -2.26
CA HIS A 190 13.64 -7.57 -0.96
C HIS A 190 13.13 -6.47 -0.05
N ASP A 191 11.99 -6.72 0.60
CA ASP A 191 11.45 -5.83 1.64
C ASP A 191 10.41 -6.57 2.49
N THR A 192 9.88 -5.88 3.49
CA THR A 192 8.84 -6.42 4.38
C THR A 192 7.74 -5.39 4.63
N ALA A 193 6.57 -5.91 4.93
CA ALA A 193 5.46 -5.14 5.47
C ALA A 193 4.81 -5.91 6.62
N SER A 194 3.95 -5.22 7.37
CA SER A 194 3.12 -5.84 8.40
C SER A 194 1.66 -5.65 8.06
N MET A 195 0.84 -6.67 8.32
CA MET A 195 -0.62 -6.57 8.36
C MET A 195 -1.08 -6.60 9.81
N ILE A 196 -1.87 -5.61 10.20
CA ILE A 196 -2.27 -5.35 11.58
C ILE A 196 -3.79 -5.30 11.65
N GLN A 197 -4.37 -5.83 12.72
CA GLN A 197 -5.81 -5.79 13.00
C GLN A 197 -6.09 -5.20 14.39
N GLY A 198 -7.23 -4.52 14.54
CA GLY A 198 -7.75 -4.01 15.82
C GLY A 198 -7.46 -2.53 16.02
N ASP A 199 -7.39 -2.07 17.28
CA ASP A 199 -7.26 -0.64 17.62
C ASP A 199 -6.04 0.03 16.96
N ALA A 200 -4.94 -0.71 16.80
CA ALA A 200 -3.76 -0.23 16.08
C ALA A 200 -4.01 0.03 14.58
N ALA A 201 -4.88 -0.74 13.93
CA ALA A 201 -5.29 -0.48 12.54
C ALA A 201 -6.28 0.70 12.48
N ALA A 202 -7.21 0.78 13.42
CA ALA A 202 -8.18 1.88 13.52
C ALA A 202 -7.49 3.23 13.72
N SER A 203 -6.42 3.28 14.51
CA SER A 203 -5.63 4.51 14.68
C SER A 203 -4.91 4.98 13.41
N LEU A 204 -4.72 4.12 12.40
CA LEU A 204 -4.13 4.53 11.12
C LEU A 204 -5.16 5.05 10.11
N GLY A 205 -6.45 4.79 10.35
CA GLY A 205 -7.59 5.16 9.50
C GLY A 205 -8.15 6.56 9.76
#